data_AF-A0A1Z7M3S8-F1
#
_entry.id   AF-A0A1Z7M3S8-F1
#
_cell.length_a   1.000
_cell.length_b   1.000
_cell.length_c   1.000
_cell.angle_alpha   90.00
_cell.angle_beta   90.00
_cell.angle_gamma   90.00
#
_symmetry.space_group_name_H-M   'P 1'
#
loop_
_entity.id
_entity.type
_entity.pdbx_description
1 polymer ?
#
loop_
_entity_poly.entity_id
_entity_poly.type
_entity_poly.pdbx_seq_one_letter_code
_entity_poly.pdbx_strand_id
1 'polypeptide(L)'
;MSHRKIVLVIVEGPSDETALGVALSQLFDRDKVYIHIMHGDITSRKGVQSSNIISKLGNEIRKYANSQHYKAKDFKQIIHIVDTDAVFIPDEKIIEDESAKEILYQSDGIHTQKPDEIIERNLQKKENLYRLRKTGQIWNIQMGLY
;
A
#
# COMPACT_ATOMS: atom_id res chain seq x y z
N MET A 1 -4.99 14.57 -31.19
CA MET A 1 -5.52 13.50 -30.30
C MET A 1 -4.65 13.46 -29.06
N SER A 2 -5.18 13.78 -27.88
CA SER A 2 -4.37 13.75 -26.64
C SER A 2 -4.03 12.30 -26.31
N HIS A 3 -2.74 12.02 -26.09
CA HIS A 3 -2.31 10.71 -25.63
C HIS A 3 -3.01 10.38 -24.30
N ARG A 4 -3.65 9.21 -24.19
CA ARG A 4 -4.27 8.76 -22.93
C ARG A 4 -3.21 8.78 -21.82
N LYS A 5 -3.55 9.33 -20.66
CA LYS A 5 -2.68 9.35 -19.49
C LYS A 5 -2.75 8.02 -18.75
N ILE A 6 -1.81 7.80 -17.83
CA ILE A 6 -1.71 6.57 -17.05
C ILE A 6 -2.30 6.78 -15.66
N VAL A 7 -3.18 5.87 -15.23
CA VAL A 7 -3.54 5.66 -13.83
C VAL A 7 -2.79 4.41 -13.38
N LEU A 8 -1.78 4.61 -12.53
CA LEU A 8 -1.03 3.50 -11.94
C LEU A 8 -1.69 3.12 -10.61
N VAL A 9 -2.17 1.88 -10.51
CA VAL A 9 -2.75 1.33 -9.30
C VAL A 9 -1.72 0.41 -8.66
N ILE A 10 -1.33 0.70 -7.43
CA ILE A 10 -0.41 -0.12 -6.65
C ILE A 10 -1.24 -0.94 -5.67
N VAL A 11 -1.03 -2.24 -5.67
CA VAL A 11 -1.71 -3.20 -4.79
C VAL A 11 -0.70 -4.14 -4.14
N GLU A 12 -1.07 -4.76 -3.03
CA GLU A 12 -0.16 -5.61 -2.27
C GLU A 12 0.05 -6.98 -2.94
N GLY A 13 -1.04 -7.58 -3.46
CA GLY A 13 -1.02 -8.94 -4.00
C GLY A 13 -1.87 -9.18 -5.25
N PRO A 14 -1.74 -10.36 -5.87
CA PRO A 14 -2.53 -10.75 -7.06
C PRO A 14 -4.03 -10.86 -6.81
N SER A 15 -4.43 -11.13 -5.56
CA SER A 15 -5.85 -11.17 -5.16
C SER A 15 -6.52 -9.81 -5.38
N ASP A 16 -5.83 -8.71 -5.05
CA ASP A 16 -6.33 -7.35 -5.25
C ASP A 16 -6.51 -7.03 -6.74
N GLU A 17 -5.53 -7.43 -7.57
CA GLU A 17 -5.62 -7.28 -9.03
C GLU A 17 -6.84 -8.00 -9.57
N THR A 18 -7.03 -9.25 -9.16
CA THR A 18 -8.14 -10.10 -9.60
C THR A 18 -9.48 -9.49 -9.19
N ALA A 19 -9.57 -8.93 -7.98
CA ALA A 19 -10.79 -8.35 -7.45
C ALA A 19 -11.13 -6.99 -8.08
N LEU A 20 -10.14 -6.12 -8.29
CA LEU A 20 -10.38 -4.71 -8.60
C LEU A 20 -10.06 -4.32 -10.05
N GLY A 21 -9.28 -5.12 -10.78
CA GLY A 21 -8.69 -4.67 -12.04
C GLY A 21 -9.68 -4.39 -13.17
N VAL A 22 -10.72 -5.21 -13.28
CA VAL A 22 -11.81 -4.97 -14.25
C VAL A 22 -12.59 -3.71 -13.89
N ALA A 23 -12.98 -3.57 -12.61
CA ALA A 23 -13.76 -2.43 -12.13
C ALA A 23 -13.00 -1.10 -12.30
N LEU A 24 -11.71 -1.06 -11.97
CA LEU A 24 -10.87 0.12 -12.13
C LEU A 24 -10.67 0.48 -13.61
N SER A 25 -10.52 -0.53 -14.48
CA SER A 25 -10.41 -0.31 -15.92
C SER A 25 -11.70 0.27 -16.53
N GLN A 26 -12.87 -0.12 -16.00
CA GLN A 26 -14.15 0.46 -16.38
C GLN A 26 -14.33 1.89 -15.84
N LEU A 27 -13.89 2.14 -14.60
CA LEU A 27 -13.98 3.45 -13.97
C LEU A 27 -13.10 4.51 -14.66
N PHE A 28 -11.93 4.11 -15.16
CA PHE A 28 -10.97 4.97 -15.85
C PHE A 28 -10.85 4.65 -17.36
N ASP A 29 -11.99 4.47 -18.04
CA ASP A 29 -12.09 4.07 -19.46
C ASP A 29 -11.36 4.99 -20.46
N ARG A 30 -11.17 6.27 -20.11
CA ARG A 30 -10.44 7.27 -20.91
C ARG A 30 -8.93 7.28 -20.70
N ASP A 31 -8.45 6.58 -19.68
CA ASP A 31 -7.03 6.49 -19.33
C ASP A 31 -6.48 5.08 -19.61
N LYS A 32 -5.17 4.90 -19.44
CA LYS A 32 -4.54 3.58 -19.37
C LYS A 32 -4.44 3.19 -17.91
N VAL A 33 -5.12 2.12 -17.50
CA VAL A 33 -5.01 1.57 -16.14
C VAL A 33 -3.96 0.48 -16.14
N TYR A 34 -2.98 0.61 -15.26
CA TYR A 34 -2.00 -0.43 -14.99
C TYR A 34 -2.01 -0.79 -13.53
N ILE A 35 -2.01 -2.09 -13.24
CA ILE A 35 -1.91 -2.61 -11.88
C ILE A 35 -0.48 -3.07 -11.64
N HIS A 36 0.13 -2.54 -10.60
CA HIS A 36 1.45 -2.89 -10.13
C HIS A 36 1.32 -3.63 -8.80
N ILE A 37 1.56 -4.94 -8.84
CA ILE A 37 1.61 -5.78 -7.65
C ILE A 37 2.98 -5.61 -6.99
N MET A 38 2.98 -5.14 -5.75
CA MET A 38 4.20 -4.91 -4.97
C MET A 38 4.79 -6.17 -4.35
N HIS A 39 4.00 -7.25 -4.29
CA HIS A 39 4.33 -8.52 -3.61
C HIS A 39 4.65 -8.32 -2.14
N GLY A 40 3.67 -7.74 -1.43
CA GLY A 40 3.69 -7.50 0.01
C GLY A 40 3.67 -6.02 0.37
N ASP A 41 3.32 -5.76 1.62
CA ASP A 41 3.07 -4.44 2.16
C ASP A 41 4.37 -3.64 2.38
N ILE A 42 4.53 -2.53 1.67
CA ILE A 42 5.67 -1.62 1.86
C ILE A 42 5.60 -0.86 3.19
N THR A 43 4.40 -0.66 3.74
CA THR A 43 4.17 0.14 4.94
C THR A 43 4.56 -0.58 6.23
N SER A 44 4.67 -1.91 6.20
CA SER A 44 5.17 -2.73 7.31
C SER A 44 6.49 -3.46 6.99
N ARG A 45 7.07 -3.26 5.80
CA ARG A 45 8.32 -3.93 5.38
C ARG A 45 9.51 -3.53 6.26
N LYS A 46 10.32 -4.51 6.67
CA LYS A 46 11.54 -4.28 7.48
C LYS A 46 12.44 -3.19 6.88
N GLY A 47 12.85 -2.23 7.72
CA GLY A 47 13.69 -1.10 7.31
C GLY A 47 12.97 -0.01 6.52
N VAL A 48 11.63 -0.04 6.45
CA VAL A 48 10.82 1.06 5.92
C VAL A 48 10.21 1.85 7.06
N GLN A 49 10.54 3.14 7.16
CA GLN A 49 10.05 4.01 8.23
C GLN A 49 9.46 5.28 7.61
N SER A 50 8.72 6.05 8.41
CA SER A 50 8.05 7.28 7.97
C SER A 50 9.03 8.31 7.37
N SER A 51 10.30 8.26 7.80
CA SER A 51 11.39 9.07 7.24
C SER A 51 11.77 8.70 5.80
N ASN A 52 11.57 7.45 5.36
CA ASN A 52 12.04 6.93 4.08
C ASN A 52 10.95 6.31 3.18
N ILE A 53 9.72 6.15 3.66
CA ILE A 53 8.62 5.53 2.91
C ILE A 53 8.37 6.22 1.56
N ILE A 54 8.44 7.56 1.51
CA ILE A 54 8.21 8.33 0.28
C ILE A 54 9.31 8.06 -0.75
N SER A 55 10.57 7.97 -0.33
CA SER A 55 11.66 7.69 -1.27
C SER A 55 11.62 6.24 -1.75
N LYS A 56 11.31 5.29 -0.87
CA LYS A 56 11.18 3.87 -1.22
C LYS A 56 10.03 3.61 -2.18
N LEU A 57 8.83 4.08 -1.88
CA LEU A 57 7.69 3.93 -2.79
C LEU A 57 7.95 4.65 -4.13
N GLY A 58 8.57 5.83 -4.09
CA GLY A 58 8.94 6.58 -5.29
C GLY A 58 9.94 5.82 -6.17
N ASN A 59 10.85 5.05 -5.57
CA ASN A 59 11.77 4.20 -6.31
C ASN A 59 11.07 3.02 -6.97
N GLU A 60 10.10 2.38 -6.32
CA GLU A 60 9.28 1.31 -6.94
C GLU A 60 8.50 1.84 -8.14
N ILE A 61 7.85 3.00 -8.00
CA ILE A 61 7.11 3.65 -9.09
C ILE A 61 8.04 3.97 -10.27
N ARG A 62 9.22 4.53 -9.99
CA ARG A 62 10.21 4.84 -11.04
C ARG A 62 10.74 3.59 -11.71
N LYS A 63 10.98 2.51 -10.95
CA LYS A 63 11.43 1.23 -11.49
C LYS A 63 10.39 0.65 -12.46
N TYR A 64 9.11 0.68 -12.08
CA TYR A 64 8.01 0.31 -12.95
C TYR A 64 7.94 1.21 -14.19
N ALA A 65 7.94 2.53 -14.02
CA ALA A 65 7.87 3.47 -15.14
C ALA A 65 9.02 3.28 -16.13
N ASN A 66 10.25 3.12 -15.62
CA ASN A 66 11.43 2.90 -16.45
C ASN A 66 11.36 1.59 -17.25
N SER A 67 10.85 0.51 -16.65
CA SER A 67 10.69 -0.78 -17.37
C SER A 67 9.67 -0.70 -18.51
N GLN A 68 8.75 0.26 -18.43
CA GLN A 68 7.74 0.54 -19.46
C GLN A 68 8.08 1.78 -20.32
N HIS A 69 9.27 2.37 -20.16
CA HIS A 69 9.71 3.59 -20.83
C HIS A 69 8.82 4.83 -20.63
N TYR A 70 8.11 4.91 -19.50
CA TYR A 70 7.29 6.06 -19.13
C TYR A 70 8.04 7.12 -18.34
N LYS A 71 7.59 8.37 -18.47
CA LYS A 71 8.04 9.54 -17.70
C LYS A 71 6.93 10.00 -16.77
N ALA A 72 7.26 10.72 -15.70
CA ALA A 72 6.28 11.24 -14.75
C ALA A 72 5.10 11.98 -15.41
N LYS A 73 5.38 12.76 -16.48
CA LYS A 73 4.37 13.50 -17.24
C LYS A 73 3.33 12.61 -17.94
N ASP A 74 3.61 11.32 -18.13
CA ASP A 74 2.70 10.39 -18.80
C ASP A 74 1.61 9.87 -17.83
N PHE A 75 1.85 10.00 -16.52
CA PHE A 75 0.91 9.65 -15.47
C PHE A 75 -0.06 10.79 -15.18
N LYS A 76 -1.33 10.42 -14.99
CA LYS A 76 -2.38 11.28 -14.45
C LYS A 76 -2.34 11.27 -12.92
N GLN A 77 -2.29 10.07 -12.34
CA GLN A 77 -2.29 9.86 -10.90
C GLN A 77 -1.77 8.47 -10.54
N ILE A 78 -1.46 8.31 -9.26
CA ILE A 78 -1.19 7.02 -8.62
C ILE A 78 -2.30 6.77 -7.61
N ILE A 79 -2.83 5.55 -7.63
CA ILE A 79 -3.77 5.04 -6.64
C ILE A 79 -3.01 3.95 -5.89
N HIS A 80 -2.87 4.06 -4.59
CA HIS A 80 -2.26 3.02 -3.76
C HIS A 80 -3.33 2.48 -2.84
N ILE A 81 -3.69 1.22 -3.06
CA ILE A 81 -4.69 0.50 -2.28
C ILE A 81 -3.93 -0.29 -1.23
N VAL A 82 -4.27 -0.07 0.04
CA VAL A 82 -3.57 -0.67 1.18
C VAL A 82 -4.57 -1.29 2.13
N ASP A 83 -4.23 -2.45 2.70
CA ASP A 83 -5.00 -2.97 3.82
C ASP A 83 -4.70 -2.17 5.10
N THR A 84 -5.66 -2.14 6.01
CA THR A 84 -5.49 -1.50 7.33
C THR A 84 -5.84 -2.47 8.46
N ASP A 85 -5.78 -3.76 8.17
CA ASP A 85 -6.33 -4.84 8.99
C ASP A 85 -5.80 -4.79 10.43
N ALA A 86 -6.68 -4.30 11.31
CA ALA A 86 -6.43 -4.08 12.72
C ALA A 86 -5.15 -3.26 13.03
N VAL A 87 -4.69 -2.40 12.11
CA VAL A 87 -3.53 -1.51 12.30
C VAL A 87 -3.79 -0.44 13.37
N PHE A 88 -5.05 -0.03 13.51
CA PHE A 88 -5.47 1.06 14.38
C PHE A 88 -6.16 0.60 15.67
N ILE A 89 -6.19 -0.71 15.96
CA ILE A 89 -6.70 -1.17 17.24
C ILE A 89 -5.79 -0.68 18.38
N PRO A 90 -6.31 -0.50 19.60
CA PRO A 90 -5.50 -0.26 20.79
C PRO A 90 -4.53 -1.41 21.07
N ASP A 91 -3.36 -1.13 21.64
CA ASP A 91 -2.35 -2.14 21.90
C ASP A 91 -2.85 -3.19 22.93
N GLU A 92 -3.78 -2.81 23.81
CA GLU A 92 -4.43 -3.72 24.76
C GLU A 92 -5.31 -4.78 24.08
N LYS A 93 -5.58 -4.62 22.77
CA LYS A 93 -6.29 -5.58 21.92
C LYS A 93 -5.35 -6.50 21.16
N ILE A 94 -4.04 -6.45 21.46
CA ILE A 94 -3.04 -7.40 20.99
C ILE A 94 -2.77 -8.34 22.17
N ILE A 95 -3.34 -9.54 22.09
CA ILE A 95 -3.45 -10.50 23.18
C ILE A 95 -2.42 -11.60 22.97
N GLU A 96 -1.64 -11.88 24.01
CA GLU A 96 -0.71 -13.00 24.01
C GLU A 96 -1.49 -14.32 24.09
N ASP A 97 -1.26 -15.20 23.10
CA ASP A 97 -1.82 -16.54 23.04
C ASP A 97 -0.72 -17.51 22.58
N GLU A 98 -0.17 -18.28 23.52
CA GLU A 98 0.87 -19.27 23.23
C GLU A 98 0.40 -20.38 22.28
N SER A 99 -0.91 -20.62 22.20
CA SER A 99 -1.50 -21.64 21.31
C SER A 99 -1.68 -21.14 19.88
N ALA A 100 -1.64 -19.82 19.66
CA ALA A 100 -1.78 -19.19 18.35
C ALA A 100 -0.50 -19.38 17.51
N LYS A 101 -0.47 -20.44 16.71
CA LYS A 101 0.66 -20.75 15.79
C LYS A 101 0.87 -19.67 14.71
N GLU A 102 -0.17 -18.90 14.43
CA GLU A 102 -0.18 -17.78 13.49
C GLU A 102 -0.96 -16.62 14.12
N ILE A 103 -0.95 -15.45 13.46
CA ILE A 103 -1.75 -14.30 13.88
C ILE A 103 -3.23 -14.64 13.69
N LEU A 104 -4.01 -14.64 14.78
CA LEU A 104 -5.45 -14.93 14.74
C LEU A 104 -6.24 -13.65 14.99
N TYR A 105 -7.08 -13.29 14.03
CA TYR A 105 -7.98 -12.15 14.14
C TYR A 105 -9.32 -12.63 14.71
N GLN A 106 -9.69 -12.08 15.86
CA GLN A 106 -10.94 -12.40 16.56
C GLN A 106 -11.73 -11.13 16.87
N SER A 107 -12.97 -11.30 17.33
CA SER A 107 -13.86 -10.18 17.66
C SER A 107 -13.34 -9.31 18.81
N ASP A 108 -12.48 -9.85 19.67
CA ASP A 108 -11.96 -9.19 20.87
C ASP A 108 -10.53 -8.67 20.70
N GLY A 109 -9.83 -9.01 19.61
CA GLY A 109 -8.46 -8.56 19.36
C GLY A 109 -7.68 -9.41 18.34
N ILE A 110 -6.38 -9.17 18.29
CA ILE A 110 -5.40 -9.99 17.59
C ILE A 110 -4.74 -10.90 18.63
N HIS A 111 -4.83 -12.22 18.43
CA HIS A 111 -4.18 -13.21 19.28
C HIS A 111 -2.89 -13.68 18.62
N THR A 112 -1.78 -13.68 19.36
CA THR A 112 -0.44 -13.98 18.81
C THR A 112 0.51 -14.46 19.92
N GLN A 113 1.51 -15.26 19.55
CA GLN A 113 2.65 -15.59 20.42
C GLN A 113 3.61 -14.42 20.65
N LYS A 114 3.46 -13.33 19.87
CA LYS A 114 4.45 -12.24 19.81
C LYS A 114 3.78 -10.86 19.78
N PRO A 115 3.18 -10.43 20.90
CA PRO A 115 2.45 -9.16 20.95
C PRO A 115 3.33 -7.96 20.58
N ASP A 116 4.57 -7.90 21.09
CA ASP A 116 5.51 -6.80 20.83
C ASP A 116 5.82 -6.64 19.33
N GLU A 117 5.98 -7.74 18.58
CA GLU A 117 6.22 -7.68 17.13
C GLU A 117 5.01 -7.09 16.38
N ILE A 118 3.78 -7.37 16.83
CA ILE A 118 2.55 -6.82 16.24
C ILE A 118 2.37 -5.34 16.61
N ILE A 119 2.68 -4.96 17.85
CA ILE A 119 2.67 -3.56 18.29
C ILE A 119 3.64 -2.73 17.45
N GLU A 120 4.90 -3.20 17.31
CA GLU A 120 5.92 -2.51 16.52
C GLU A 120 5.51 -2.41 15.04
N ARG A 121 5.01 -3.50 14.45
CA ARG A 121 4.47 -3.53 13.09
C ARG A 121 3.34 -2.51 12.91
N ASN A 122 2.39 -2.46 13.83
CA ASN A 122 1.24 -1.56 13.78
C ASN A 122 1.68 -0.10 13.88
N LEU A 123 2.61 0.21 14.79
CA LEU A 123 3.19 1.55 14.91
C LEU A 123 3.87 1.97 13.60
N GLN A 124 4.73 1.11 13.05
CA GLN A 124 5.43 1.36 11.78
C GLN A 124 4.44 1.61 10.63
N LYS A 125 3.45 0.73 10.46
CA LYS A 125 2.43 0.83 9.40
C LYS A 125 1.62 2.11 9.55
N LYS A 126 1.15 2.41 10.76
CA LYS A 126 0.40 3.62 11.10
C LYS A 126 1.17 4.90 10.72
N GLU A 127 2.42 5.02 11.13
CA GLU A 127 3.25 6.19 10.80
C GLU A 127 3.51 6.33 9.30
N ASN A 128 3.76 5.21 8.61
CA ASN A 128 3.95 5.18 7.16
C ASN A 128 2.69 5.61 6.41
N LEU A 129 1.52 5.12 6.81
CA LEU A 129 0.22 5.50 6.25
C LEU A 129 -0.06 6.99 6.47
N TYR A 130 0.17 7.52 7.68
CA TYR A 130 0.02 8.95 7.95
C TYR A 130 0.95 9.79 7.07
N ARG A 131 2.21 9.37 6.92
CA ARG A 131 3.18 10.06 6.07
C ARG A 131 2.75 10.07 4.61
N LEU A 132 2.32 8.92 4.08
CA LEU A 132 1.84 8.78 2.70
C LEU A 132 0.62 9.67 2.47
N ARG A 133 -0.39 9.58 3.34
CA ARG A 133 -1.62 10.38 3.27
C ARG A 133 -1.34 11.88 3.28
N LYS A 134 -0.40 12.34 4.11
CA LYS A 134 -0.03 13.77 4.20
C LYS A 134 0.73 14.27 2.99
N THR A 135 1.44 13.41 2.27
CA THR A 135 2.34 13.84 1.18
C THR A 135 1.55 14.25 -0.07
N GLY A 136 0.46 13.55 -0.41
CA GLY A 136 -0.47 13.90 -1.50
C GLY A 136 0.08 13.77 -2.93
N GLN A 137 1.40 13.67 -3.08
CA GLN A 137 2.07 13.43 -4.35
C GLN A 137 3.37 12.65 -4.16
N ILE A 138 3.79 11.93 -5.19
CA ILE A 138 5.05 11.21 -5.21
C ILE A 138 5.63 11.27 -6.61
N TRP A 139 6.94 11.56 -6.72
CA TRP A 139 7.61 11.75 -8.02
C TRP A 139 6.88 12.76 -8.94
N ASN A 140 6.36 13.86 -8.36
CA ASN A 140 5.57 14.90 -9.03
C ASN A 140 4.27 14.40 -9.67
N ILE A 141 3.75 13.26 -9.22
CA ILE A 141 2.47 12.69 -9.64
C ILE A 141 1.54 12.72 -8.43
N GLN A 142 0.29 13.16 -8.62
CA GLN A 142 -0.71 13.12 -7.56
C GLN A 142 -0.95 11.69 -7.10
N MET A 143 -1.05 11.49 -5.79
CA MET A 143 -1.21 10.18 -5.19
C MET A 143 -2.43 10.17 -4.27
N GLY A 144 -3.35 9.23 -4.52
CA GLY A 144 -4.41 8.85 -3.59
C GLY A 144 -4.04 7.57 -2.86
N LEU A 145 -4.22 7.56 -1.54
CA LEU A 145 -4.09 6.40 -0.67
C LEU A 145 -5.50 5.96 -0.26
N TYR A 146 -5.85 4.71 -0.52
CA TYR A 146 -7.18 4.14 -0.28
C TYR A 146 -7.08 2.85 0.53
#